data_AF-A0A5R8YA45-F1
#
_entry.id   AF-A0A5R8YA45-F1
#
_cell.length_a   1.000
_cell.length_b   1.000
_cell.length_c   1.000
_cell.angle_alpha   90.00
_cell.angle_beta   90.00
_cell.angle_gamma   90.00
#
_symmetry.space_group_name_H-M   'P 1'
#
loop_
_entity.id
_entity.type
_entity.pdbx_description
1 polymer ?
#
loop_
_entity_poly.entity_id
_entity_poly.type
_entity_poly.pdbx_seq_one_letter_code
_entity_poly.pdbx_strand_id
1 'polypeptide(L)'
;MSALLSGSASYLGEAHFQGKLYRIDYYPGVVASDHPEDLVVGDVFQLQSPDVTLPELDDYEGIGPAYEEPYEYERCLLPVTLTNGQTMRCWIYLYRYSVEGLERIADGDFLAHKGI
;
A
#
# COMPACT_ATOMS: atom_id res chain seq x y z
N MET A 1 8.25 2.03 7.12
CA MET A 1 8.40 1.46 5.76
C MET A 1 9.62 1.93 4.95
N SER A 2 9.90 3.24 4.77
CA SER A 2 11.07 3.69 3.96
C SER A 2 12.43 3.08 4.40
N ALA A 3 12.65 2.88 5.70
CA ALA A 3 13.85 2.23 6.22
C ALA A 3 13.95 0.72 5.92
N LEU A 4 12.81 0.03 5.70
CA LEU A 4 12.81 -1.40 5.33
C LEU A 4 13.16 -1.59 3.84
N LEU A 5 13.00 -0.54 3.04
CA LEU A 5 13.35 -0.52 1.61
C LEU A 5 14.75 0.08 1.36
N SER A 6 15.36 0.74 2.36
CA SER A 6 16.65 1.41 2.20
C SER A 6 17.80 0.39 2.11
N GLY A 7 18.23 0.12 0.88
CA GLY A 7 19.42 -0.71 0.59
C GLY A 7 19.15 -1.97 -0.24
N SER A 8 17.89 -2.39 -0.38
CA SER A 8 17.51 -3.62 -1.10
C SER A 8 16.35 -3.44 -2.08
N ALA A 9 16.01 -2.19 -2.41
CA ALA A 9 14.99 -1.87 -3.39
C ALA A 9 15.41 -0.71 -4.29
N SER A 10 15.02 -0.78 -5.56
CA SER A 10 15.21 0.28 -6.55
C SER A 10 13.88 0.98 -6.79
N TYR A 11 13.85 2.31 -6.67
CA TYR A 11 12.66 3.09 -7.02
C TYR A 11 12.40 3.03 -8.53
N LEU A 12 11.18 2.65 -8.92
CA LEU A 12 10.76 2.57 -10.33
C LEU A 12 9.95 3.79 -10.78
N GLY A 13 9.22 4.42 -9.86
CA GLY A 13 8.39 5.59 -10.16
C GLY A 13 7.08 5.62 -9.39
N GLU A 14 6.39 6.75 -9.50
CA GLU A 14 5.04 6.95 -8.99
C GLU A 14 4.03 6.18 -9.85
N ALA A 15 3.02 5.61 -9.20
CA ALA A 15 1.92 4.88 -9.82
C ALA A 15 0.58 5.18 -9.15
N HIS A 16 -0.48 4.81 -9.86
CA HIS A 16 -1.85 4.80 -9.36
C HIS A 16 -2.34 3.36 -9.18
N PHE A 17 -3.04 3.13 -8.07
CA PHE A 17 -3.81 1.93 -7.79
C PHE A 17 -5.30 2.25 -7.76
N GLN A 18 -6.14 1.36 -8.30
CA GLN A 18 -7.59 1.52 -8.25
C GLN A 18 -8.12 1.15 -6.85
N GLY A 19 -8.33 2.16 -6.01
CA GLY A 19 -8.67 1.96 -4.61
C GLY A 19 -9.11 3.24 -3.91
N LYS A 20 -9.61 3.07 -2.69
CA LYS A 20 -9.93 4.17 -1.79
C LYS A 20 -8.89 4.21 -0.68
N LEU A 21 -8.42 5.41 -0.38
CA LEU A 21 -7.49 5.66 0.71
C LEU A 21 -8.24 6.23 1.91
N TYR A 22 -7.95 5.70 3.09
CA TYR A 22 -8.50 6.16 4.36
C TYR A 22 -7.37 6.48 5.34
N ARG A 23 -7.63 7.42 6.23
CA ARG A 23 -6.80 7.66 7.41
C ARG A 23 -7.28 6.75 8.54
N ILE A 24 -6.42 5.81 8.94
CA ILE A 24 -6.70 4.92 10.07
C ILE A 24 -6.35 5.64 11.38
N ASP A 25 -5.13 6.17 11.44
CA ASP A 25 -4.64 7.04 12.51
C ASP A 25 -3.50 7.92 11.92
N TYR A 26 -2.27 7.79 12.43
CA TYR A 26 -1.08 8.41 11.84
C TYR A 26 -0.60 7.72 10.54
N TYR A 27 -1.30 6.66 10.11
CA TYR A 27 -0.97 5.84 8.94
C TYR A 27 -2.20 5.63 8.03
N PRO A 28 -1.97 5.33 6.73
CA PRO A 28 -3.03 5.12 5.77
C PRO A 28 -3.51 3.66 5.72
N GLY A 29 -4.75 3.46 5.29
CA GLY A 29 -5.30 2.17 4.88
C GLY A 29 -5.90 2.27 3.48
N VAL A 30 -5.45 1.40 2.58
CA VAL A 30 -5.98 1.33 1.21
C VAL A 30 -6.87 0.11 1.04
N VAL A 31 -8.02 0.29 0.40
CA VAL A 31 -8.93 -0.80 0.01
C VAL A 31 -9.14 -0.77 -1.50
N ALA A 32 -9.30 -1.93 -2.12
CA ALA A 32 -9.60 -2.02 -3.55
C ALA A 32 -10.97 -1.39 -3.87
N SER A 33 -11.09 -0.81 -5.07
CA SER A 33 -12.36 -0.27 -5.58
C SER A 33 -12.51 -0.62 -7.06
N ASP A 34 -13.76 -0.78 -7.50
CA ASP A 34 -14.11 -0.97 -8.90
C ASP A 34 -14.53 0.34 -9.60
N HIS A 35 -14.59 1.46 -8.85
CA HIS A 35 -14.97 2.75 -9.42
C HIS A 35 -13.76 3.45 -10.05
N PRO A 36 -13.82 3.85 -11.34
CA PRO A 36 -12.69 4.44 -12.05
C PRO A 36 -12.11 5.73 -11.42
N GLU A 37 -12.94 6.48 -10.69
CA GLU A 37 -12.55 7.73 -10.04
C GLU A 37 -11.79 7.50 -8.71
N ASP A 38 -11.81 6.28 -8.17
CA ASP A 38 -11.14 5.96 -6.92
C ASP A 38 -9.68 5.56 -7.19
N LEU A 39 -8.78 6.54 -7.18
CA LEU A 39 -7.35 6.33 -7.41
C LEU A 39 -6.55 6.64 -6.15
N VAL A 40 -5.57 5.78 -5.85
CA VAL A 40 -4.57 5.98 -4.79
C VAL A 40 -3.21 6.18 -5.44
N VAL A 41 -2.52 7.24 -5.05
CA VAL A 41 -1.16 7.57 -5.49
C VAL A 41 -0.17 6.87 -4.57
N GLY A 42 0.87 6.29 -5.14
CA GLY A 42 1.95 5.69 -4.37
C GLY A 42 3.20 5.45 -5.20
N ASP A 43 4.24 4.98 -4.52
CA ASP A 43 5.55 4.71 -5.10
C ASP A 43 5.75 3.22 -5.37
N VAL A 44 6.27 2.89 -6.56
CA VAL A 44 6.64 1.53 -6.93
C VAL A 44 8.13 1.33 -6.73
N PHE A 45 8.46 0.26 -6.01
CA PHE A 45 9.84 -0.18 -5.79
C PHE A 45 10.04 -1.61 -6.31
N GLN A 46 11.16 -1.84 -6.98
CA GLN A 46 11.62 -3.17 -7.34
C GLN A 46 12.49 -3.73 -6.21
N LEU A 47 12.03 -4.81 -5.57
CA LEU A 47 12.79 -5.51 -4.54
C LEU A 47 13.91 -6.35 -5.18
N GLN A 48 15.13 -6.26 -4.66
CA GLN A 48 16.28 -7.05 -5.12
C GLN A 48 16.22 -8.49 -4.61
N SER A 49 15.65 -8.72 -3.43
CA SER A 49 15.51 -10.03 -2.80
C SER A 49 14.11 -10.16 -2.18
N PRO A 50 13.06 -10.31 -3.02
CA PRO A 50 11.68 -10.33 -2.55
C PRO A 50 11.47 -11.40 -1.48
N ASP A 51 12.06 -12.59 -1.60
CA ASP A 51 11.89 -13.68 -0.63
C ASP A 51 12.43 -13.36 0.78
N VAL A 52 13.25 -12.31 0.92
CA VAL A 52 13.77 -11.83 2.21
C VAL A 52 12.98 -10.61 2.67
N THR A 53 12.80 -9.62 1.80
CA THR A 53 12.14 -8.36 2.16
C THR A 53 10.64 -8.55 2.42
N LEU A 54 9.97 -9.43 1.67
CA LEU A 54 8.53 -9.65 1.81
C LEU A 54 8.13 -10.21 3.19
N PRO A 55 8.81 -11.22 3.75
CA PRO A 55 8.58 -11.63 5.14
C PRO A 55 8.82 -10.54 6.18
N GLU A 56 9.83 -9.69 6.02
CA GLU A 56 10.09 -8.57 6.93
C GLU A 56 8.98 -7.51 6.89
N LEU A 57 8.45 -7.24 5.69
CA LEU A 57 7.29 -6.38 5.52
C LEU A 57 6.02 -7.02 6.09
N ASP A 58 5.82 -8.33 5.92
CA ASP A 58 4.69 -9.04 6.53
C ASP A 58 4.73 -8.95 8.05
N ASP A 59 5.89 -9.17 8.67
CA ASP A 59 6.06 -9.03 10.12
C ASP A 59 5.79 -7.59 10.58
N TYR A 60 6.29 -6.59 9.85
CA TYR A 60 6.02 -5.18 10.13
C TYR A 60 4.52 -4.83 10.11
N GLU A 61 3.77 -5.43 9.17
CA GLU A 61 2.32 -5.24 9.03
C GLU A 61 1.48 -6.19 9.93
N GLY A 62 2.13 -6.96 10.81
CA GLY A 62 1.44 -7.87 11.74
C GLY A 62 0.84 -9.10 11.05
N ILE A 63 1.44 -9.57 9.96
CA ILE A 63 0.98 -10.73 9.18
C ILE A 63 1.90 -11.93 9.47
N GLY A 64 1.31 -13.03 9.95
CA GLY A 64 2.03 -14.29 10.15
C GLY A 64 1.60 -15.06 11.40
N PRO A 65 2.22 -16.23 11.65
CA PRO A 65 1.80 -17.14 12.73
C PRO A 65 2.00 -16.58 14.15
N ALA A 66 2.72 -15.47 14.29
CA ALA A 66 2.91 -14.77 15.55
C ALA A 66 1.75 -13.81 15.90
N TYR A 67 0.83 -13.57 14.97
CA TYR A 67 -0.25 -12.58 15.09
C TYR A 67 -1.62 -13.26 15.04
N GLU A 68 -2.61 -12.66 15.68
CA GLU A 68 -3.98 -13.18 15.68
C GLU A 68 -4.73 -12.76 14.41
N GLU A 69 -5.51 -13.69 13.85
CA GLU A 69 -6.38 -13.43 12.70
C GLU A 69 -7.73 -12.84 13.15
N PRO A 70 -8.37 -11.98 12.33
CA PRO A 70 -7.91 -11.51 11.02
C PRO A 70 -6.81 -10.45 11.13
N TYR A 71 -5.79 -10.52 10.26
CA TYR A 71 -4.77 -9.47 10.16
C TYR A 71 -5.37 -8.14 9.69
N GLU A 72 -4.83 -7.02 10.17
CA GLU A 72 -5.24 -5.68 9.75
C GLU A 72 -5.00 -5.45 8.25
N TYR A 73 -3.92 -6.02 7.72
CA TYR A 73 -3.57 -5.96 6.31
C TYR A 73 -3.52 -7.35 5.66
N GLU A 74 -3.71 -7.39 4.35
CA GLU A 74 -3.41 -8.54 3.51
C GLU A 74 -2.55 -8.14 2.33
N ARG A 75 -1.47 -8.90 2.11
CA ARG A 75 -0.62 -8.71 0.95
C ARG A 75 -1.26 -9.33 -0.29
N CYS A 76 -1.60 -8.49 -1.25
CA CYS A 76 -2.18 -8.88 -2.53
C CYS A 76 -1.26 -8.48 -3.69
N LEU A 77 -1.20 -9.33 -4.73
CA LEU A 77 -0.51 -9.01 -5.99
C LEU A 77 -1.50 -8.39 -6.96
N LEU A 78 -1.50 -7.07 -7.12
CA LEU A 78 -2.53 -6.32 -7.85
C LEU A 78 -1.93 -5.43 -8.95
N PRO A 79 -2.71 -5.13 -10.01
CA PRO A 79 -2.24 -4.23 -11.06
C PRO A 79 -2.18 -2.77 -10.54
N VAL A 80 -1.09 -2.09 -10.91
CA VAL A 80 -0.90 -0.64 -10.73
C VAL A 80 -0.47 -0.04 -12.07
N THR A 81 -0.75 1.24 -12.28
CA THR A 81 -0.37 1.96 -13.51
C THR A 81 0.60 3.08 -13.16
N LEU A 82 1.84 2.96 -13.63
CA LEU A 82 2.86 4.01 -13.51
C LEU A 82 2.42 5.29 -14.23
N THR A 83 2.95 6.43 -13.82
CA THR A 83 2.70 7.74 -14.46
C THR A 83 3.09 7.79 -15.94
N ASN A 84 3.98 6.89 -16.40
CA ASN A 84 4.33 6.73 -17.81
C ASN A 84 3.30 5.91 -18.63
N GLY A 85 2.20 5.46 -18.00
CA GLY A 85 1.14 4.66 -18.62
C GLY A 85 1.38 3.15 -18.62
N GLN A 86 2.52 2.67 -18.12
CA GLN A 86 2.80 1.23 -18.03
C GLN A 86 2.05 0.60 -16.85
N THR A 87 1.29 -0.46 -17.12
CA THR A 87 0.66 -1.28 -16.08
C THR A 87 1.56 -2.46 -15.71
N MET A 88 1.69 -2.75 -14.41
CA MET A 88 2.40 -3.91 -13.88
C MET A 88 1.73 -4.44 -12.61
N ARG A 89 2.08 -5.66 -12.19
CA ARG A 89 1.59 -6.22 -10.92
C ARG A 89 2.58 -5.93 -9.81
N CYS A 90 2.10 -5.36 -8.71
CA CYS A 90 2.88 -5.03 -7.53
C CYS A 90 2.23 -5.64 -6.28
N TRP A 91 3.06 -5.94 -5.29
CA TRP A 91 2.57 -6.32 -3.96
C TRP A 91 2.04 -5.06 -3.26
N ILE A 92 0.80 -5.14 -2.76
CA ILE A 92 0.11 -4.08 -2.04
C ILE A 92 -0.45 -4.68 -0.75
N TYR A 93 -0.33 -3.96 0.36
CA TYR A 93 -0.95 -4.32 1.63
C TYR A 93 -2.31 -3.62 1.72
N LEU A 94 -3.39 -4.38 1.52
CA LEU A 94 -4.76 -3.87 1.59
C LEU A 94 -5.28 -3.94 3.02
N TYR A 95 -5.91 -2.86 3.48
CA TYR A 95 -6.58 -2.78 4.77
C TYR A 95 -7.83 -3.66 4.80
N ARG A 96 -8.01 -4.43 5.87
CA ARG A 96 -9.08 -5.45 5.98
C ARG A 96 -10.17 -5.14 6.99
N TYR A 97 -9.92 -4.24 7.94
CA TYR A 97 -10.93 -3.89 8.93
C TYR A 97 -11.98 -2.94 8.36
N SER A 98 -13.02 -2.68 9.17
CA SER A 98 -14.08 -1.76 8.77
C SER A 98 -13.53 -0.36 8.55
N VAL A 99 -13.93 0.26 7.44
CA VAL A 99 -13.65 1.67 7.12
C VAL A 99 -14.79 2.60 7.53
N GLU A 100 -15.82 2.07 8.21
CA GLU A 100 -16.96 2.87 8.66
C GLU A 100 -16.52 3.96 9.65
N GLY A 101 -16.88 5.20 9.35
CA GLY A 101 -16.51 6.36 10.17
C GLY A 101 -15.08 6.87 9.99
N LEU A 102 -14.25 6.20 9.16
CA LEU A 102 -12.90 6.68 8.86
C LEU A 102 -12.93 7.83 7.85
N GLU A 103 -11.94 8.71 7.97
CA GLU A 103 -11.78 9.82 7.04
C GLU A 103 -11.22 9.30 5.71
N ARG A 104 -12.00 9.44 4.63
CA ARG A 104 -11.53 9.15 3.28
C ARG A 104 -10.64 10.29 2.78
N ILE A 105 -9.46 9.93 2.28
CA ILE A 105 -8.55 10.84 1.58
C ILE A 105 -8.93 10.80 0.09
N ALA A 106 -9.67 11.82 -0.35
CA ALA A 106 -10.38 11.79 -1.62
C ALA A 106 -9.47 11.82 -2.85
N ASP A 107 -8.31 12.49 -2.76
CA ASP A 107 -7.31 12.57 -3.82
C ASP A 107 -6.32 11.39 -3.83
N GLY A 108 -6.41 10.50 -2.83
CA GLY A 108 -5.61 9.29 -2.77
C GLY A 108 -4.13 9.51 -2.47
N ASP A 109 -3.72 10.70 -2.04
CA ASP A 109 -2.33 11.02 -1.68
C ASP A 109 -2.21 11.22 -0.17
N PHE A 110 -1.68 10.23 0.55
CA PHE A 110 -1.50 10.35 2.00
C PHE A 110 -0.49 11.44 2.38
N LEU A 111 0.56 11.64 1.59
CA LEU A 111 1.67 12.53 1.91
C LEU A 111 1.29 13.99 1.72
N ALA A 112 0.45 14.30 0.73
CA ALA A 112 -0.13 15.64 0.57
C ALA A 112 -0.97 16.07 1.80
N HIS A 113 -1.49 15.11 2.56
CA HIS A 113 -2.30 15.35 3.77
C HIS A 113 -1.56 15.04 5.07
N LYS A 114 -0.26 14.74 5.02
CA LYS A 114 0.60 14.80 6.21
C LYS A 114 0.89 16.27 6.49
N GLY A 115 0.01 16.88 7.28
CA GLY A 115 0.21 18.22 7.82
C GLY A 115 1.60 18.36 8.47
N ILE A 116 2.19 19.52 8.21
CA ILE A 116 3.46 20.09 8.73
C ILE A 116 3.62 19.86 10.22
#